data_AF-W8PKV0-F1
#
_entry.id   AF-W8PKV0-F1
#
_cell.length_a   1.000
_cell.length_b   1.000
_cell.length_c   1.000
_cell.angle_alpha   90.00
_cell.angle_beta   90.00
_cell.angle_gamma   90.00
#
_symmetry.space_group_name_H-M   'P 1'
#
loop_
_entity.id
_entity.type
_entity.pdbx_description
1 polymer ?
#
loop_
_entity_poly.entity_id
_entity_poly.type
_entity_poly.pdbx_seq_one_letter_code
_entity_poly.pdbx_strand_id
1 'polypeptide(L)'
;MCHNVDFVDCVFTGRLDKLTVFGSYEGIVNEISGNDLTGATMLGGGFRAGVDLRKQKLPADKRHVLIPDPEAFLVRAMAAVQEWPDGEMRQFAASYLTVLGEDFRSGQNELLYCARDSSAAAAEANSRIRALIESGAK
;
A
#
# COMPACT_ATOMS: atom_id res chain seq x y z
N MET A 1 -17.20 4.04 -12.25
CA MET A 1 -16.51 3.86 -10.95
C MET A 1 -17.39 4.54 -9.90
N CYS A 2 -17.71 3.87 -8.79
CA CYS A 2 -18.58 4.44 -7.75
C CYS A 2 -17.70 5.14 -6.72
N HIS A 3 -17.91 6.43 -6.50
CA HIS A 3 -17.05 7.27 -5.65
C HIS A 3 -17.73 7.74 -4.36
N ASN A 4 -19.04 7.50 -4.25
CA ASN A 4 -19.86 7.77 -3.09
C ASN A 4 -20.39 6.43 -2.57
N VAL A 5 -19.57 5.77 -1.75
CA VAL A 5 -19.85 4.46 -1.17
C VAL A 5 -19.17 4.41 0.20
N ASP A 6 -19.98 4.10 1.21
CA ASP A 6 -19.51 3.78 2.54
C ASP A 6 -19.24 2.29 2.66
N PHE A 7 -18.14 1.94 3.32
CA PHE A 7 -17.81 0.58 3.72
C PHE A 7 -17.64 0.56 5.23
N VAL A 8 -18.69 0.17 5.92
CA VAL A 8 -18.74 0.09 7.39
C VAL A 8 -19.01 -1.35 7.80
N ASP A 9 -18.16 -1.89 8.67
CA ASP A 9 -18.25 -3.25 9.21
C ASP A 9 -18.42 -4.35 8.14
N CYS A 10 -17.87 -4.14 6.94
CA CYS A 10 -17.96 -5.09 5.84
C CYS A 10 -16.90 -6.18 5.96
N VAL A 11 -17.19 -7.36 5.41
CA VAL A 11 -16.23 -8.46 5.29
C VAL A 11 -15.86 -8.63 3.82
N PHE A 12 -14.57 -8.50 3.52
CA PHE A 12 -14.00 -8.72 2.20
C PHE A 12 -13.23 -10.03 2.18
N THR A 13 -13.51 -10.87 1.20
CA THR A 13 -12.85 -12.18 1.06
C THR A 13 -12.42 -12.46 -0.36
N GLY A 14 -11.44 -13.33 -0.53
CA GLY A 14 -10.96 -13.77 -1.83
C GLY A 14 -10.03 -12.77 -2.50
N ARG A 15 -9.91 -12.86 -3.83
CA ARG A 15 -8.92 -12.11 -4.60
C ARG A 15 -9.50 -10.77 -5.06
N LEU A 16 -8.83 -9.67 -4.67
CA LEU A 16 -9.21 -8.30 -5.02
C LEU A 16 -8.12 -7.68 -5.90
N ASP A 17 -8.31 -7.75 -7.20
CA ASP A 17 -7.27 -7.39 -8.17
C ASP A 17 -7.19 -5.90 -8.50
N LYS A 18 -8.28 -5.15 -8.30
CA LYS A 18 -8.42 -3.76 -8.74
C LYS A 18 -9.24 -2.90 -7.77
N LEU A 19 -9.39 -3.34 -6.52
CA LEU A 19 -10.20 -2.61 -5.56
C LEU A 19 -9.41 -1.42 -5.02
N THR A 20 -9.87 -0.22 -5.35
CA THR A 20 -9.37 1.01 -4.73
C THR A 20 -10.48 1.62 -3.88
N VAL A 21 -10.19 1.83 -2.60
CA VAL A 21 -11.10 2.44 -1.64
C VAL A 21 -10.64 3.85 -1.33
N PHE A 22 -11.55 4.81 -1.45
CA PHE A 22 -11.29 6.22 -1.23
C PHE A 22 -11.98 6.68 0.05
N GLY A 23 -11.23 7.26 0.98
CA GLY A 23 -11.81 7.95 2.15
C GLY A 23 -12.48 9.26 1.74
N SER A 24 -11.99 9.87 0.66
CA SER A 24 -12.63 11.02 0.03
C SER A 24 -12.37 11.08 -1.48
N TYR A 25 -13.30 11.64 -2.24
CA TYR A 25 -13.17 11.87 -3.68
C TYR A 25 -14.02 13.06 -4.11
N GLU A 26 -13.43 14.04 -4.82
CA GLU A 26 -14.13 15.23 -5.33
C GLU A 26 -15.00 15.97 -4.28
N GLY A 27 -14.50 16.04 -3.03
CA GLY A 27 -15.19 16.70 -1.92
C GLY A 27 -16.25 15.85 -1.22
N ILE A 28 -16.54 14.65 -1.71
CA ILE A 28 -17.37 13.65 -1.04
C ILE A 28 -16.47 12.88 -0.06
N VAL A 29 -16.89 12.78 1.20
CA VAL A 29 -16.22 11.99 2.23
C VAL A 29 -17.01 10.71 2.43
N ASN A 30 -16.32 9.56 2.33
CA ASN A 30 -16.91 8.24 2.56
C ASN A 30 -16.55 7.76 3.97
N GLU A 31 -17.48 7.05 4.61
CA GLU A 31 -17.22 6.35 5.85
C GLU A 31 -16.61 4.98 5.56
N ILE A 32 -15.32 4.81 5.89
CA ILE A 32 -14.56 3.58 5.70
C ILE A 32 -14.02 3.09 7.06
N SER A 33 -14.74 2.19 7.73
CA SER A 33 -14.44 1.80 9.11
C SER A 33 -14.85 0.36 9.43
N GLY A 34 -14.14 -0.29 10.36
CA GLY A 34 -14.53 -1.59 10.90
C GLY A 34 -14.41 -2.77 9.93
N ASN A 35 -13.86 -2.57 8.73
CA ASN A 35 -13.87 -3.61 7.70
C ASN A 35 -12.86 -4.72 8.02
N ASP A 36 -13.27 -5.96 7.70
CA ASP A 36 -12.45 -7.15 7.82
C ASP A 36 -11.98 -7.62 6.44
N LEU A 37 -10.69 -7.43 6.16
CA LEU A 37 -10.02 -7.88 4.94
C LEU A 37 -9.11 -9.09 5.19
N THR A 38 -9.16 -9.72 6.37
CA THR A 38 -8.23 -10.80 6.75
C THR A 38 -8.31 -12.00 5.81
N GLY A 39 -9.50 -12.29 5.28
CA GLY A 39 -9.75 -13.33 4.29
C GLY A 39 -9.54 -12.90 2.84
N ALA A 40 -9.05 -11.68 2.60
CA ALA A 40 -8.82 -11.14 1.26
C ALA A 40 -7.33 -11.15 0.87
N THR A 41 -7.08 -11.14 -0.42
CA THR A 41 -5.75 -10.85 -0.99
C THR A 41 -5.89 -9.69 -1.97
N MET A 42 -5.37 -8.53 -1.59
CA MET A 42 -5.40 -7.33 -2.44
C MET A 42 -4.16 -7.30 -3.33
N LEU A 43 -4.31 -7.60 -4.62
CA LEU A 43 -3.19 -7.68 -5.56
C LEU A 43 -3.13 -6.48 -6.51
N GLY A 44 -4.12 -5.61 -6.46
CA GLY A 44 -4.08 -4.32 -7.13
C GLY A 44 -5.19 -3.41 -6.61
N GLY A 45 -4.97 -2.11 -6.80
CA GLY A 45 -5.66 -1.09 -6.03
C GLY A 45 -5.09 -0.97 -4.62
N GLY A 46 -5.81 -0.27 -3.75
CA GLY A 46 -5.34 0.08 -2.42
C GLY A 46 -6.26 1.10 -1.75
N PHE A 47 -5.72 1.80 -0.76
CA PHE A 47 -6.46 2.80 0.00
C PHE A 47 -5.92 4.19 -0.33
N ARG A 48 -6.82 5.15 -0.52
CA ARG A 48 -6.47 6.50 -0.95
C ARG A 48 -7.27 7.56 -0.21
N ALA A 49 -6.70 8.76 -0.17
CA ALA A 49 -7.41 9.97 0.24
C ALA A 49 -8.05 9.88 1.64
N GLY A 50 -7.29 9.36 2.61
CA GLY A 50 -7.59 9.50 4.04
C GLY A 50 -8.29 8.31 4.68
N VAL A 51 -8.21 7.11 4.10
CA VAL A 51 -8.71 5.92 4.79
C VAL A 51 -7.80 5.61 5.98
N ASP A 52 -8.38 5.55 7.18
CA ASP A 52 -7.68 5.12 8.40
C ASP A 52 -7.52 3.59 8.37
N LEU A 53 -6.28 3.13 8.13
CA LEU A 53 -5.97 1.71 8.00
C LEU A 53 -5.95 1.00 9.36
N ARG A 54 -5.76 1.72 10.47
CA ARG A 54 -5.82 1.16 11.82
C ARG A 54 -7.24 0.79 12.24
N LYS A 55 -8.25 1.38 11.60
CA LYS A 55 -9.66 1.01 11.79
C LYS A 55 -10.11 -0.20 10.96
N GLN A 56 -9.20 -0.81 10.20
CA GLN A 56 -9.50 -2.00 9.40
C GLN A 56 -8.71 -3.20 9.94
N LYS A 57 -9.25 -4.41 9.78
CA LYS A 57 -8.43 -5.62 9.88
C LYS A 57 -7.84 -5.90 8.51
N LEU A 58 -6.55 -5.63 8.36
CA LEU A 58 -5.85 -5.72 7.08
C LEU A 58 -5.70 -7.19 6.61
N PRO A 59 -5.41 -7.41 5.31
CA PRO A 59 -5.13 -8.75 4.78
C PRO A 59 -4.10 -9.51 5.63
N ALA A 60 -4.41 -10.77 5.95
CA ALA A 60 -3.50 -11.64 6.70
C ALA A 60 -2.42 -12.27 5.80
N ASP A 61 -2.52 -12.10 4.47
CA ASP A 61 -1.49 -12.55 3.53
C ASP A 61 -0.18 -11.79 3.84
N LYS A 62 0.91 -12.55 4.01
CA LYS A 62 2.23 -12.02 4.34
C LYS A 62 2.72 -11.00 3.33
N ARG A 63 2.22 -10.99 2.10
CA ARG A 63 2.56 -9.98 1.07
C ARG A 63 2.19 -8.57 1.47
N HIS A 64 1.20 -8.41 2.34
CA HIS A 64 0.72 -7.12 2.82
C HIS A 64 1.48 -6.65 4.05
N VAL A 65 1.96 -5.41 4.03
CA VAL A 65 2.65 -4.79 5.16
C VAL A 65 2.15 -3.37 5.34
N LEU A 66 1.76 -3.02 6.57
CA LEU A 66 1.39 -1.66 6.92
C LEU A 66 2.63 -0.78 7.04
N ILE A 67 2.60 0.39 6.43
CA ILE A 67 3.58 1.47 6.60
C ILE A 67 2.88 2.58 7.39
N PRO A 68 3.13 2.70 8.71
CA PRO A 68 2.44 3.64 9.57
C PRO A 68 2.96 5.09 9.45
N ASP A 69 4.19 5.27 9.00
CA ASP A 69 4.81 6.58 8.71
C ASP A 69 5.34 6.56 7.26
N PRO A 70 4.47 6.88 6.28
CA PRO A 70 4.86 6.91 4.88
C PRO A 70 5.89 7.99 4.56
N GLU A 71 5.86 9.14 5.24
CA GLU A 71 6.75 10.26 4.93
C GLU A 71 8.21 9.88 5.18
N ALA A 72 8.52 9.44 6.40
CA ALA A 72 9.87 9.02 6.75
C ALA A 72 10.30 7.78 5.95
N PHE A 73 9.36 6.88 5.64
CA PHE A 73 9.63 5.70 4.83
C PHE A 73 9.98 6.01 3.38
N LEU A 74 9.19 6.84 2.71
CA LEU A 74 9.40 7.11 1.30
C LEU A 74 10.73 7.84 1.07
N VAL A 75 11.10 8.77 1.96
CA VAL A 75 12.40 9.47 1.89
C VAL A 75 13.56 8.48 2.03
N ARG A 76 13.57 7.66 3.08
CA ARG A 76 14.67 6.69 3.33
C ARG A 76 14.73 5.62 2.24
N ALA A 77 13.58 5.12 1.80
CA ALA A 77 13.50 4.03 0.83
C ALA A 77 13.96 4.50 -0.54
N MET A 78 13.55 5.71 -0.97
CA MET A 78 14.00 6.26 -2.25
C MET A 78 15.50 6.49 -2.27
N ALA A 79 16.08 7.02 -1.18
CA ALA A 79 17.53 7.18 -1.06
C ALA A 79 18.27 5.84 -1.13
N ALA A 80 17.79 4.82 -0.40
CA ALA A 80 18.39 3.49 -0.43
C ALA A 80 18.34 2.85 -1.82
N VAL A 81 17.22 3.03 -2.55
CA VAL A 81 17.03 2.48 -3.90
C VAL A 81 18.02 3.05 -4.91
N GLN A 82 18.42 4.32 -4.79
CA GLN A 82 19.39 4.93 -5.73
C GLN A 82 20.76 4.23 -5.71
N GLU A 83 21.16 3.76 -4.53
CA GLU A 83 22.43 3.07 -4.28
C GLU A 83 22.43 1.59 -4.72
N TRP A 84 21.30 1.07 -5.20
CA TRP A 84 21.21 -0.33 -5.62
C TRP A 84 21.97 -0.56 -6.93
N PRO A 85 22.80 -1.61 -7.02
CA PRO A 85 23.67 -1.85 -8.18
C PRO A 85 22.91 -2.35 -9.41
N ASP A 86 21.81 -3.07 -9.20
CA ASP A 86 21.00 -3.64 -10.28
C ASP A 86 20.02 -2.60 -10.82
N GLY A 87 20.16 -2.25 -12.11
CA GLY A 87 19.36 -1.21 -12.75
C GLY A 87 17.88 -1.57 -12.90
N GLU A 88 17.55 -2.83 -13.18
CA GLU A 88 16.17 -3.29 -13.37
C GLU A 88 15.43 -3.32 -12.03
N MET A 89 16.05 -3.90 -11.01
CA MET A 89 15.56 -3.91 -9.63
C MET A 89 15.36 -2.50 -9.10
N ARG A 90 16.34 -1.60 -9.34
CA ARG A 90 16.25 -0.19 -8.96
C ARG A 90 15.08 0.51 -9.65
N GLN A 91 14.92 0.31 -10.96
CA GLN A 91 13.82 0.91 -11.72
C GLN A 91 12.47 0.42 -11.18
N PHE A 92 12.32 -0.89 -10.96
CA PHE A 92 11.10 -1.47 -10.39
C PHE A 92 10.77 -0.86 -9.02
N ALA A 93 11.74 -0.83 -8.11
CA ALA A 93 11.56 -0.28 -6.78
C ALA A 93 11.21 1.20 -6.79
N ALA A 94 11.90 2.00 -7.61
CA ALA A 94 11.63 3.43 -7.75
C ALA A 94 10.22 3.69 -8.28
N SER A 95 9.78 2.95 -9.31
CA SER A 95 8.42 3.05 -9.83
C SER A 95 7.39 2.67 -8.77
N TYR A 96 7.62 1.59 -8.01
CA TYR A 96 6.70 1.14 -6.98
C TYR A 96 6.58 2.15 -5.83
N LEU A 97 7.70 2.65 -5.32
CA LEU A 97 7.74 3.70 -4.29
C LEU A 97 7.12 5.01 -4.79
N THR A 98 7.21 5.30 -6.09
CA THR A 98 6.57 6.48 -6.68
C THR A 98 5.05 6.40 -6.57
N VAL A 99 4.46 5.24 -6.90
CA VAL A 99 3.01 4.99 -6.76
C VAL A 99 2.57 5.11 -5.30
N LEU A 100 3.32 4.52 -4.37
CA LEU A 100 3.06 4.70 -2.93
C LEU A 100 3.14 6.17 -2.50
N GLY A 101 4.11 6.92 -3.03
CA GLY A 101 4.22 8.35 -2.79
C GLY A 101 3.07 9.16 -3.38
N GLU A 102 2.47 8.74 -4.48
CA GLU A 102 1.25 9.35 -5.02
C GLU A 102 0.05 9.11 -4.11
N ASP A 103 -0.12 7.90 -3.60
CA ASP A 103 -1.19 7.59 -2.64
C ASP A 103 -1.04 8.46 -1.37
N PHE A 104 0.18 8.59 -0.84
CA PHE A 104 0.49 9.48 0.29
C PHE A 104 0.17 10.95 -0.02
N ARG A 105 0.68 11.49 -1.14
CA ARG A 105 0.40 12.87 -1.58
C ARG A 105 -1.08 13.14 -1.83
N SER A 106 -1.86 12.10 -2.11
CA SER A 106 -3.31 12.19 -2.27
C SER A 106 -4.07 12.25 -0.94
N GLY A 107 -3.37 12.35 0.20
CA GLY A 107 -3.95 12.49 1.55
C GLY A 107 -4.07 11.17 2.32
N GLN A 108 -3.46 10.09 1.85
CA GLN A 108 -3.45 8.82 2.57
C GLN A 108 -2.38 8.84 3.67
N ASN A 109 -2.78 8.72 4.94
CA ASN A 109 -1.87 8.86 6.09
C ASN A 109 -1.06 7.60 6.40
N GLU A 110 -1.55 6.42 5.99
CA GLU A 110 -0.90 5.13 6.18
C GLU A 110 -0.98 4.35 4.87
N LEU A 111 0.09 3.65 4.50
CA LEU A 111 0.12 2.90 3.25
C LEU A 111 0.08 1.40 3.50
N LEU A 112 -0.62 0.68 2.62
CA LEU A 112 -0.56 -0.77 2.57
C LEU A 112 0.36 -1.20 1.44
N TYR A 113 1.57 -1.62 1.79
CA TYR A 113 2.51 -2.22 0.84
C TYR A 113 2.03 -3.62 0.46
N CYS A 114 2.14 -4.00 -0.83
CA CYS A 114 1.86 -5.34 -1.31
C CYS A 114 2.97 -5.85 -2.26
N ALA A 115 3.74 -6.83 -1.81
CA ALA A 115 4.74 -7.48 -2.66
C ALA A 115 4.07 -8.19 -3.87
N ARG A 116 4.47 -7.82 -5.08
CA ARG A 116 4.02 -8.43 -6.34
C ARG A 116 5.22 -8.91 -7.13
N ASP A 117 5.43 -10.22 -7.15
CA ASP A 117 6.59 -10.83 -7.77
C ASP A 117 6.27 -11.18 -9.23
N SER A 118 6.43 -10.21 -10.13
CA SER A 118 6.21 -10.39 -11.58
C SER A 118 7.47 -10.84 -12.33
N SER A 119 8.63 -10.73 -11.71
CA SER A 119 9.94 -11.14 -12.22
C SER A 119 10.90 -11.42 -11.05
N ALA A 120 12.07 -11.99 -11.33
CA ALA A 120 13.11 -12.18 -10.32
C ALA A 120 13.62 -10.84 -9.74
N ALA A 121 13.78 -9.82 -10.59
CA ALA A 121 14.15 -8.48 -10.17
C ALA A 121 13.07 -7.85 -9.26
N ALA A 122 11.79 -8.05 -9.57
CA ALA A 122 10.69 -7.60 -8.73
C ALA A 122 10.67 -8.30 -7.37
N ALA A 123 10.92 -9.62 -7.33
CA ALA A 123 10.98 -10.38 -6.08
C ALA A 123 12.12 -9.89 -5.17
N GLU A 124 13.31 -9.67 -5.73
CA GLU A 124 14.44 -9.13 -4.99
C GLU A 124 14.18 -7.69 -4.50
N ALA A 125 13.64 -6.83 -5.37
CA ALA A 125 13.23 -5.48 -4.99
C ALA A 125 12.22 -5.49 -3.83
N ASN A 126 11.20 -6.35 -3.91
CA ASN A 126 10.17 -6.48 -2.88
C ASN A 126 10.76 -6.97 -1.55
N SER A 127 11.70 -7.93 -1.60
CA SER A 127 12.42 -8.40 -0.42
C SER A 127 13.17 -7.25 0.28
N ARG A 128 13.90 -6.43 -0.48
CA ARG A 128 14.65 -5.29 0.06
C ARG A 128 13.76 -4.16 0.56
N ILE A 129 12.68 -3.83 -0.17
CA ILE A 129 11.69 -2.84 0.28
C ILE A 129 11.09 -3.29 1.61
N ARG A 130 10.69 -4.54 1.73
CA ARG A 130 10.15 -5.10 2.98
C ARG A 130 11.15 -4.96 4.13
N ALA A 131 12.42 -5.29 3.91
CA ALA A 131 13.45 -5.11 4.92
C ALA A 131 13.57 -3.64 5.37
N LEU A 132 13.42 -2.67 4.46
CA LEU A 132 13.41 -1.23 4.78
C LEU A 132 12.17 -0.78 5.55
N ILE A 133 11.02 -1.43 5.34
CA ILE A 133 9.80 -1.19 6.12
C ILE A 133 10.04 -1.67 7.55
N GLU A 134 10.50 -2.92 7.70
CA GLU A 134 10.74 -3.57 8.99
C GLU A 134 11.87 -2.91 9.81
N SER A 135 12.92 -2.41 9.15
CA SER A 135 14.05 -1.75 9.83
C SER A 135 13.70 -0.38 10.41
N GLY A 136 12.65 0.28 9.90
CA GLY A 136 12.21 1.60 10.34
C GLY A 136 11.00 1.58 11.29
N ALA A 137 10.52 0.39 11.67
CA ALA A 137 9.37 0.22 12.57
C ALA A 137 9.77 0.12 14.07
N LYS A 138 10.95 0.63 14.44
CA LYS A 138 11.47 0.63 15.82
C LYS A 138 11.32 1.99 16.49
#